data_AF-A0A7W1SE34-F1
#
_entry.id   AF-A0A7W1SE34-F1
#
_cell.length_a   1.000
_cell.length_b   1.000
_cell.length_c   1.000
_cell.angle_alpha   90.00
_cell.angle_beta   90.00
_cell.angle_gamma   90.00
#
_symmetry.space_group_name_H-M   'P 1'
#
loop_
_entity.id
_entity.type
_entity.pdbx_description
1 polymer ?
#
loop_
_entity_poly.entity_id
_entity_poly.type
_entity_poly.pdbx_seq_one_letter_code
_entity_poly.pdbx_strand_id
1 'polypeptide(L)' 'MPAQRAKGITICDIEGNWKGLWERNHRALTFYARQGFADVSAHEFVLGRDVQVDRLMARVVG' A
#
# COMPACT_ATOMS: atom_id res chain seq x y z
N MET A 1 -22.14 3.00 -10.21
CA MET A 1 -20.68 2.91 -10.42
C MET A 1 -20.23 1.56 -9.87
N PRO A 2 -20.06 0.51 -10.70
CA PRO A 2 -19.80 -0.81 -10.15
C PRO A 2 -18.33 -0.94 -9.77
N ALA A 3 -18.10 -1.45 -8.56
CA ALA A 3 -16.79 -1.81 -8.05
C ALA A 3 -16.13 -2.85 -8.96
N GLN A 4 -14.98 -2.51 -9.54
CA GLN A 4 -14.15 -3.46 -10.26
C GLN A 4 -13.34 -4.26 -9.23
N ARG A 5 -13.77 -5.51 -9.03
CA ARG A 5 -12.98 -6.59 -8.42
C ARG A 5 -11.75 -6.86 -9.28
N ALA A 6 -10.55 -6.60 -8.75
CA ALA A 6 -9.31 -7.23 -9.19
C ALA A 6 -8.75 -8.09 -8.05
N LYS A 7 -8.34 -9.31 -8.40
CA LYS A 7 -7.92 -10.38 -7.49
C LYS A 7 -6.55 -10.08 -6.86
N GLY A 8 -6.43 -10.27 -5.56
CA GLY A 8 -5.15 -10.33 -4.83
C GLY A 8 -5.42 -10.47 -3.33
N ILE A 9 -5.00 -11.58 -2.73
CA ILE A 9 -5.48 -12.10 -1.44
C ILE A 9 -4.91 -11.30 -0.25
N THR A 10 -5.81 -10.94 0.68
CA THR A 10 -5.53 -10.45 2.03
C THR A 10 -4.98 -11.59 2.90
N ILE A 11 -3.79 -11.42 3.48
CA ILE A 11 -3.40 -12.09 4.73
C ILE A 11 -2.49 -11.11 5.50
N CYS A 12 -2.87 -10.80 6.74
CA CYS A 12 -2.00 -10.71 7.92
C CYS A 12 -2.88 -10.31 9.13
N ASP A 13 -2.49 -10.84 10.28
CA ASP A 13 -3.18 -10.94 11.58
C ASP A 13 -4.05 -9.75 12.06
N ILE A 14 -4.99 -10.06 12.94
CA ILE A 14 -6.23 -9.32 13.29
C ILE A 14 -6.05 -7.94 13.98
N GLU A 15 -4.83 -7.44 14.17
CA GLU A 15 -4.52 -6.18 14.85
C GLU A 15 -3.53 -5.25 14.09
N GLY A 16 -3.23 -5.55 12.82
CA GLY A 16 -2.31 -4.75 12.02
C GLY A 16 -2.95 -3.52 11.36
N ASN A 17 -2.31 -2.34 11.43
CA ASN A 17 -2.71 -1.17 10.64
C ASN A 17 -1.93 -1.13 9.32
N TRP A 18 -2.64 -1.06 8.20
CA TRP A 18 -2.09 -1.18 6.85
C TRP A 18 -2.61 -0.06 5.95
N LYS A 19 -1.74 0.44 5.07
CA LYS A 19 -1.99 1.57 4.16
C LYS A 19 -1.34 1.30 2.80
N GLY A 20 -2.15 1.33 1.74
CA GLY A 20 -1.65 1.41 0.37
C GLY A 20 -1.26 2.86 0.05
N LEU A 21 -0.05 3.05 -0.49
CA LEU A 21 0.58 4.34 -0.74
C LEU A 21 1.22 4.34 -2.11
N TRP A 22 0.81 5.28 -2.95
CA TRP A 22 1.41 5.45 -4.26
C TRP A 22 2.88 5.85 -4.14
N GLU A 23 3.76 5.18 -4.89
CA GLU A 23 5.22 5.35 -4.77
C GLU A 23 5.68 6.80 -4.98
N ARG A 24 5.00 7.55 -5.87
CA ARG A 24 5.37 8.92 -6.22
C ARG A 24 4.98 9.91 -5.13
N ASN A 25 4.20 9.50 -4.13
CA ASN A 25 3.85 10.30 -2.98
C ASN A 25 4.92 10.19 -1.88
N HIS A 26 6.11 10.72 -2.16
CA HIS A 26 7.26 10.67 -1.24
C HIS A 26 6.95 11.28 0.13
N ARG A 27 6.06 12.29 0.17
CA ARG A 27 5.60 12.91 1.41
C ARG A 27 4.85 11.93 2.30
N ALA A 28 3.91 11.18 1.73
CA ALA A 28 3.14 10.20 2.48
C ALA A 28 4.02 9.01 2.91
N LEU A 29 4.89 8.50 2.03
CA LEU A 29 5.84 7.44 2.39
C LEU A 29 6.73 7.84 3.58
N THR A 30 7.31 9.04 3.53
CA THR A 30 8.16 9.56 4.62
C THR A 30 7.36 9.76 5.91
N PHE A 31 6.12 10.25 5.81
CA PHE A 31 5.24 10.45 6.95
C PHE A 31 4.90 9.14 7.65
N TYR A 32 4.47 8.12 6.90
CA TYR A 32 4.10 6.82 7.47
C TYR A 32 5.32 6.04 7.96
N ALA A 33 6.47 6.14 7.28
CA ALA A 33 7.74 5.62 7.79
C ALA A 33 8.08 6.21 9.18
N ARG A 34 7.92 7.52 9.37
CA ARG A 34 8.15 8.18 10.66
C ARG A 34 7.12 7.80 11.73
N GLN A 35 5.93 7.33 11.34
CA GLN A 35 4.92 6.81 12.26
C GLN A 35 5.11 5.34 12.63
N GLY A 36 6.19 4.70 12.17
CA GLY A 36 6.50 3.31 12.45
C GLY A 36 5.82 2.32 11.51
N PHE A 37 5.34 2.78 10.35
CA PHE A 37 4.93 1.87 9.27
C PHE A 37 6.17 1.43 8.47
N ALA A 38 6.27 0.14 8.19
CA ALA A 38 7.28 -0.43 7.31
C ALA A 38 6.69 -0.72 5.93
N ASP A 39 7.50 -0.57 4.88
CA ASP A 39 7.14 -1.02 3.54
C ASP A 39 7.21 -2.55 3.51
N VAL A 40 6.08 -3.20 3.22
CA VAL A 40 5.94 -4.66 3.26
C VAL A 40 5.71 -5.28 1.89
N SER A 41 5.26 -4.51 0.90
CA SER A 41 5.00 -5.02 -0.45
C SER A 41 4.93 -3.88 -1.47
N ALA A 42 5.14 -4.23 -2.73
CA ALA A 42 4.97 -3.34 -3.87
C ALA A 42 4.12 -4.05 -4.94
N HIS A 43 3.17 -3.34 -5.51
CA HIS A 43 2.33 -3.84 -6.59
C HIS A 43 2.37 -2.88 -7.78
N GLU A 44 2.81 -3.40 -8.93
CA GLU A 44 2.84 -2.65 -10.18
C GLU A 44 1.47 -2.72 -10.86
N PHE A 45 0.99 -1.58 -11.34
CA PHE A 45 -0.22 -1.46 -12.14
C PHE A 45 0.01 -0.51 -13.32
N VAL A 46 -0.72 -0.72 -14.41
CA VAL A 46 -0.59 0.11 -15.62
C VAL A 46 -1.71 1.14 -15.64
N LEU A 47 -1.33 2.43 -15.68
CA LEU A 47 -2.25 3.54 -15.88
C LEU A 47 -2.06 4.08 -17.31
N GLY A 48 -2.91 3.63 -18.22
CA GLY A 48 -2.79 3.96 -19.64
C GLY A 48 -1.56 3.29 -20.28
N ARG A 49 -0.46 4.05 -20.43
CA ARG A 49 0.83 3.55 -20.92
C ARG A 49 1.93 3.58 -19.86
N ASP A 50 1.65 4.15 -18.70
CA ASP A 50 2.62 4.32 -17.63
C ASP A 50 2.49 3.17 -16.62
N VAL A 51 3.61 2.53 -16.30
CA VAL A 51 3.68 1.61 -15.15
C VAL A 51 3.81 2.45 -13.88
N GLN A 52 2.99 2.14 -12.88
CA GLN A 52 2.95 2.79 -11.58
C GLN A 52 3.08 1.73 -10.50
N VAL A 53 3.62 2.10 -9.34
CA VAL A 53 3.72 1.18 -8.20
C VAL A 53 2.95 1.73 -7.01
N ASP A 54 2.09 0.88 -6.43
CA ASP A 54 1.53 1.08 -5.11
C ASP A 54 2.34 0.30 -4.08
N ARG A 55 2.81 0.99 -3.06
CA ARG A 55 3.49 0.44 -1.89
C ARG A 55 2.48 0.09 -0.82
N LEU A 56 2.53 -1.11 -0.29
CA LEU A 56 1.81 -1.47 0.92
C LEU A 56 2.72 -1.21 2.12
N MET A 57 2.28 -0.34 3.02
CA MET A 57 2.95 -0.12 4.29
C MET A 57 2.11 -0.68 5.44
N ALA A 58 2.75 -1.36 6.39
CA ALA A 58 2.10 -1.96 7.54
C ALA A 58 2.81 -1.58 8.84
N ARG A 59 2.03 -1.47 9.92
CA ARG A 59 2.52 -1.25 11.28
C ARG A 59 1.84 -2.26 12.20
N VAL A 60 2.66 -2.91 13.03
CA VAL A 60 2.18 -3.72 14.15
C VAL A 60 1.63 -2.76 15.21
N VAL A 61 0.36 -2.89 15.53
CA VAL A 61 -0.24 -2.27 16.70
C VAL A 61 -0.33 -3.37 17.74
N GLY A 62 0.18 -3.11 18.94
CA GLY A 62 0.07 -4.00 20.10
C GLY A 62 -0.63 -3.29 21.23
#